data_AF-A0A645DKP4-F1
#
_entry.id   AF-A0A645DKP4-F1
#
_cell.length_a   1.000
_cell.length_b   1.000
_cell.length_c   1.000
_cell.angle_alpha   90.00
_cell.angle_beta   90.00
_cell.angle_gamma   90.00
#
_symmetry.space_group_name_H-M   'P 1'
#
loop_
_entity.id
_entity.type
_entity.pdbx_description
1 polymer ?
#
loop_
_entity_poly.entity_id
_entity_poly.type
_entity_poly.pdbx_seq_one_letter_code
_entity_poly.pdbx_strand_id
1 'polypeptide(L)'
;MLWNIVSYKNGFVCSTNHQSAINDKLLFIYDKDLTLKKKLIKALPFQVPMPPFVSDPLPLTTNGVHYFDNFTSTIYLNVTDPSGLSVVHFDIDKKVQPEMFKDAQKFFLNQQDYSFFIDVFFVNDVFHASFFNKGKHCDLIYDIQSRNMKVTYTIDWRPKTLCYHNNYCYSSINPLNIIEERFKLNTKLITRYPIEIDSNPVILRYKIKN
;
A
#
# COMPACT_ATOMS: atom_id res chain seq x y z
N MET A 1 -18.09 -9.15 -3.56
CA MET A 1 -17.78 -8.81 -2.15
C MET A 1 -17.02 -7.50 -2.16
N LEU A 2 -17.48 -6.49 -1.42
CA LEU A 2 -16.69 -5.27 -1.19
C LEU A 2 -15.67 -5.60 -0.09
N TRP A 3 -14.41 -5.25 -0.30
CA TRP A 3 -13.31 -5.67 0.56
C TRP A 3 -12.75 -4.55 1.42
N ASN A 4 -12.66 -3.35 0.87
CA ASN A 4 -12.22 -2.17 1.59
C ASN A 4 -13.28 -1.08 1.45
N ILE A 5 -13.37 -0.24 2.48
CA ILE A 5 -14.25 0.93 2.51
C ILE A 5 -13.52 2.09 3.16
N VAL A 6 -13.66 3.27 2.56
CA VAL A 6 -13.22 4.53 3.14
C VAL A 6 -14.36 5.54 3.08
N SER A 7 -14.58 6.23 4.19
CA SER A 7 -15.53 7.34 4.26
C SER A 7 -14.82 8.64 3.88
N TYR A 8 -15.49 9.48 3.12
CA TYR A 8 -15.02 10.81 2.74
C TYR A 8 -16.16 11.83 2.83
N LYS A 9 -15.87 13.11 2.58
CA LYS A 9 -16.81 14.23 2.79
C LYS A 9 -18.21 14.01 2.19
N ASN A 10 -18.31 13.35 1.03
CA ASN A 10 -19.56 13.21 0.28
C ASN A 10 -20.15 11.78 0.28
N GLY A 11 -19.57 10.83 1.02
CA GLY A 11 -20.08 9.46 1.09
C GLY A 11 -18.99 8.43 1.33
N PHE A 12 -19.02 7.34 0.55
CA PHE A 12 -18.11 6.21 0.71
C PHE A 12 -17.49 5.78 -0.61
N VAL A 13 -16.23 5.34 -0.56
CA VAL A 13 -15.58 4.62 -1.65
C VAL A 13 -15.31 3.20 -1.17
N CYS A 14 -15.79 2.23 -1.93
CA CYS A 14 -15.59 0.82 -1.66
C CYS A 14 -14.76 0.20 -2.79
N SER A 15 -13.77 -0.63 -2.45
CA SER A 15 -13.05 -1.43 -3.43
C SER A 15 -13.41 -2.90 -3.30
N THR A 16 -13.43 -3.61 -4.43
CA THR A 16 -13.34 -5.07 -4.49
C THR A 16 -11.91 -5.46 -4.88
N ASN A 17 -11.72 -6.73 -5.19
CA ASN A 17 -10.50 -7.29 -5.74
C ASN A 17 -10.77 -7.97 -7.09
N HIS A 18 -9.69 -8.51 -7.67
CA HIS A 18 -9.74 -9.32 -8.88
C HIS A 18 -10.06 -10.81 -8.61
N GLN A 19 -10.46 -11.20 -7.40
CA GLN A 19 -10.80 -12.61 -7.09
C GLN A 19 -12.21 -12.99 -7.59
N SER A 20 -13.13 -12.01 -7.70
CA SER A 20 -14.54 -12.31 -8.02
C SER A 20 -14.83 -12.24 -9.52
N ALA A 21 -15.50 -13.25 -10.08
CA ALA A 21 -16.04 -13.20 -11.45
C ALA A 21 -17.31 -12.34 -11.58
N ILE A 22 -17.90 -11.92 -10.46
CA ILE A 22 -19.24 -11.32 -10.44
C ILE A 22 -19.17 -9.82 -10.77
N ASN A 23 -18.06 -9.14 -10.44
CA ASN A 23 -17.92 -7.70 -10.61
C ASN A 23 -16.93 -7.38 -11.74
N ASP A 24 -17.40 -6.66 -12.75
CA ASP A 24 -16.55 -6.16 -13.85
C ASP A 24 -15.82 -4.84 -13.49
N LYS A 25 -15.99 -4.36 -12.26
CA LYS A 25 -15.47 -3.10 -11.74
C LYS A 25 -14.81 -3.28 -10.38
N LEU A 26 -13.74 -2.54 -10.14
CA LEU A 26 -12.96 -2.61 -8.89
C LEU A 26 -13.41 -1.60 -7.84
N LEU A 27 -13.97 -0.46 -8.25
CA LEU A 27 -14.36 0.61 -7.34
C LEU A 27 -15.84 0.97 -7.46
N PHE A 28 -16.46 1.25 -6.32
CA PHE A 28 -17.85 1.63 -6.18
C PHE A 28 -17.93 2.85 -5.29
N ILE A 29 -18.55 3.93 -5.77
CA ILE A 29 -18.69 5.19 -5.04
C ILE A 29 -20.15 5.37 -4.68
N TYR A 30 -20.39 5.58 -3.40
CA TYR A 30 -21.70 5.81 -2.81
C TYR A 30 -21.77 7.21 -2.22
N ASP A 31 -22.97 7.79 -2.18
CA ASP A 31 -23.23 8.97 -1.37
C ASP A 31 -23.41 8.61 0.12
N LYS A 32 -23.78 9.59 0.94
CA LYS A 32 -24.00 9.42 2.39
C LYS A 32 -25.17 8.50 2.72
N ASP A 33 -26.14 8.38 1.82
CA ASP A 33 -27.33 7.54 1.98
C ASP A 33 -27.10 6.12 1.40
N LEU A 34 -25.84 5.77 1.13
CA LEU A 34 -25.43 4.50 0.52
C LEU A 34 -26.07 4.25 -0.85
N THR A 35 -26.46 5.30 -1.56
CA THR A 35 -26.91 5.20 -2.95
C THR A 35 -25.70 5.16 -3.88
N LEU A 36 -25.61 4.10 -4.70
CA LEU A 36 -24.52 3.94 -5.65
C LEU A 36 -24.55 5.05 -6.69
N LYS A 37 -23.47 5.82 -6.80
CA LYS A 37 -23.31 6.88 -7.79
C LYS A 37 -22.47 6.47 -8.98
N LYS A 38 -21.37 5.74 -8.75
CA LYS A 38 -20.39 5.41 -9.80
C LYS A 38 -19.78 4.04 -9.58
N LYS A 39 -19.41 3.39 -10.68
CA LYS A 39 -18.52 2.23 -10.71
C LYS A 39 -17.31 2.57 -11.57
N LEU A 40 -16.11 2.42 -11.06
CA LEU A 40 -14.87 2.79 -11.74
C LEU A 40 -13.92 1.60 -11.83
N ILE A 41 -12.99 1.70 -12.79
CA ILE A 41 -11.86 0.78 -13.03
C ILE A 41 -12.31 -0.63 -13.37
N LYS A 42 -12.00 -1.09 -14.58
CA LYS A 42 -12.32 -2.46 -14.99
C LYS A 42 -11.47 -3.46 -14.21
N ALA A 43 -12.09 -4.56 -13.77
CA ALA A 43 -11.34 -5.71 -13.29
C ALA A 43 -10.52 -6.34 -14.44
N LEU A 44 -9.49 -7.11 -14.09
CA LEU A 44 -8.75 -7.93 -15.06
C LEU A 44 -9.71 -8.91 -15.76
N PRO A 45 -9.43 -9.31 -17.01
CA PRO A 45 -10.29 -10.24 -17.77
C PRO A 45 -10.21 -11.69 -17.25
N PHE A 46 -9.55 -11.92 -16.12
CA PHE A 46 -9.40 -13.20 -15.45
C PHE A 46 -9.37 -12.99 -13.94
N GLN A 47 -9.70 -14.05 -13.20
CA GLN A 47 -9.61 -14.03 -11.75
C GLN A 47 -8.16 -14.16 -11.27
N VAL A 48 -7.84 -13.44 -10.22
CA VAL A 48 -6.60 -13.58 -9.46
C VAL A 48 -6.95 -14.23 -8.12
N PRO A 49 -6.59 -15.49 -7.84
CA PRO A 49 -7.01 -16.21 -6.63
C PRO A 49 -6.36 -15.70 -5.33
N MET A 50 -5.38 -14.79 -5.39
CA MET A 50 -4.67 -14.26 -4.22
C MET A 50 -5.18 -12.87 -3.80
N PRO A 51 -5.10 -12.52 -2.51
CA PRO A 51 -5.31 -11.15 -2.06
C PRO A 51 -4.19 -10.21 -2.55
N PRO A 52 -4.46 -8.91 -2.70
CA PRO A 52 -3.45 -7.90 -2.90
C PRO A 52 -2.54 -7.85 -1.66
N PHE A 53 -1.28 -7.51 -1.89
CA PHE A 53 -0.28 -7.47 -0.81
C PHE A 53 -0.33 -6.16 0.00
N VAL A 54 -0.94 -5.12 -0.57
CA VAL A 54 -0.97 -3.79 0.05
C VAL A 54 -1.92 -3.72 1.24
N SER A 55 -1.47 -3.05 2.30
CA SER A 55 -2.23 -2.92 3.53
C SER A 55 -3.40 -1.94 3.43
N ASP A 56 -3.21 -0.82 2.72
CA ASP A 56 -4.25 0.17 2.46
C ASP A 56 -4.33 0.50 0.96
N PRO A 57 -5.22 -0.19 0.21
CA PRO A 57 -5.44 0.12 -1.20
C PRO A 57 -6.30 1.37 -1.42
N LEU A 58 -6.94 1.96 -0.39
CA LEU A 58 -7.84 3.11 -0.48
C LEU A 58 -7.40 4.29 0.42
N PRO A 59 -6.18 4.79 0.28
CA PRO A 59 -5.69 5.85 1.16
C PRO A 59 -6.49 7.14 0.94
N LEU A 60 -6.92 7.75 2.04
CA LEU A 60 -7.55 9.07 2.08
C LEU A 60 -6.50 10.14 2.40
N THR A 61 -6.40 11.14 1.55
CA THR A 61 -5.49 12.28 1.70
C THR A 61 -6.26 13.60 1.68
N THR A 62 -5.53 14.71 1.81
CA THR A 62 -6.06 16.07 1.60
C THR A 62 -6.60 16.28 0.19
N ASN A 63 -6.09 15.54 -0.80
CA ASN A 63 -6.51 15.61 -2.20
C ASN A 63 -7.64 14.64 -2.55
N GLY A 64 -8.16 13.89 -1.58
CA GLY A 64 -9.29 12.98 -1.75
C GLY A 64 -8.90 11.51 -1.57
N VAL A 65 -9.72 10.62 -2.11
CA VAL A 65 -9.47 9.18 -2.04
C VAL A 65 -8.64 8.75 -3.25
N HIS A 66 -7.59 7.98 -3.01
CA HIS A 66 -6.82 7.32 -4.08
C HIS A 66 -7.11 5.81 -4.06
N TYR A 67 -6.74 5.11 -5.13
CA TYR A 67 -6.80 3.66 -5.18
C TYR A 67 -5.54 3.08 -5.81
N PHE A 68 -4.91 2.11 -5.15
CA PHE A 68 -3.77 1.39 -5.70
C PHE A 68 -4.16 -0.03 -6.12
N ASP A 69 -4.03 -0.33 -7.41
CA ASP A 69 -4.19 -1.68 -7.94
C ASP A 69 -2.84 -2.40 -7.94
N ASN A 70 -2.66 -3.27 -6.95
CA ASN A 70 -1.43 -4.02 -6.72
C ASN A 70 -1.01 -4.86 -7.93
N PHE A 71 -1.96 -5.51 -8.61
CA PHE A 71 -1.66 -6.46 -9.68
C PHE A 71 -1.30 -5.79 -11.00
N THR A 72 -1.71 -4.53 -11.19
CA THR A 72 -1.35 -3.72 -12.35
C THR A 72 -0.31 -2.66 -12.03
N SER A 73 0.19 -2.58 -10.78
CA SER A 73 1.18 -1.57 -10.35
C SER A 73 0.74 -0.14 -10.69
N THR A 74 -0.54 0.15 -10.49
CA THR A 74 -1.15 1.40 -10.95
C THR A 74 -1.82 2.12 -9.79
N ILE A 75 -1.55 3.42 -9.65
CA ILE A 75 -2.31 4.28 -8.74
C ILE A 75 -3.29 5.16 -9.51
N TYR A 76 -4.51 5.21 -9.00
CA TYR A 76 -5.60 6.05 -9.46
C TYR A 76 -5.81 7.14 -8.41
N LEU A 77 -5.51 8.39 -8.78
CA LEU A 77 -5.53 9.52 -7.87
C LEU A 77 -6.87 10.26 -7.95
N ASN A 78 -7.44 10.60 -6.79
CA ASN A 78 -8.68 11.37 -6.67
C ASN A 78 -9.87 10.68 -7.35
N VAL A 79 -10.13 9.42 -6.99
CA VAL A 79 -11.19 8.60 -7.60
C VAL A 79 -12.60 9.14 -7.38
N THR A 80 -12.77 10.03 -6.41
CA THR A 80 -14.04 10.70 -6.09
C THR A 80 -14.42 11.81 -7.07
N ASP A 81 -13.46 12.35 -7.83
CA ASP A 81 -13.67 13.40 -8.82
C ASP A 81 -13.19 12.95 -10.21
N PRO A 82 -14.09 12.57 -11.13
CA PRO A 82 -13.71 12.13 -12.47
C PRO A 82 -12.96 13.18 -13.29
N SER A 83 -13.19 14.48 -13.03
CA SER A 83 -12.50 15.55 -13.75
C SER A 83 -11.05 15.70 -13.30
N GLY A 84 -10.77 15.32 -12.05
CA GLY A 84 -9.44 15.29 -11.44
C GLY A 84 -8.80 13.90 -11.37
N LEU A 85 -9.42 12.87 -11.97
CA LEU A 85 -8.89 11.50 -11.95
C LEU A 85 -7.58 11.45 -12.74
N SER A 86 -6.48 11.17 -12.04
CA SER A 86 -5.17 10.96 -12.66
C SER A 86 -4.72 9.51 -12.46
N VAL A 87 -4.06 8.94 -13.47
CA VAL A 87 -3.60 7.56 -13.42
C VAL A 87 -2.10 7.56 -13.61
N VAL A 88 -1.39 6.91 -12.69
CA VAL A 88 0.06 6.73 -12.76
C VAL A 88 0.36 5.25 -12.75
N HIS A 89 1.01 4.80 -13.82
CA HIS A 89 1.47 3.43 -13.96
C HIS A 89 2.96 3.37 -13.61
N PHE A 90 3.33 2.57 -12.62
CA PHE A 90 4.73 2.43 -12.22
C PHE A 90 5.41 1.39 -13.11
N ASP A 91 6.30 1.87 -13.99
CA ASP A 91 7.12 1.00 -14.82
C ASP A 91 8.44 0.68 -14.11
N ILE A 92 8.46 -0.48 -13.46
CA ILE A 92 9.61 -1.02 -12.73
C ILE A 92 10.24 -2.17 -13.52
N ASP A 93 11.58 -2.28 -13.50
CA ASP A 93 12.29 -3.34 -14.23
C ASP A 93 11.76 -4.73 -13.89
N LYS A 94 11.55 -5.59 -14.90
CA LYS A 94 10.94 -6.93 -14.77
C LYS A 94 9.65 -6.98 -13.94
N LYS A 95 8.78 -5.96 -14.06
CA LYS A 95 7.43 -5.99 -13.49
C LYS A 95 6.72 -7.30 -13.85
N VAL A 96 6.18 -7.96 -12.82
CA VAL A 96 5.35 -9.16 -12.98
C VAL A 96 4.15 -8.86 -13.88
N GLN A 97 3.90 -9.72 -14.85
CA GLN A 97 2.73 -9.60 -15.71
C GLN A 97 1.48 -10.07 -14.97
N PRO A 98 0.32 -9.38 -15.09
CA PRO A 98 -0.89 -9.73 -14.35
C PRO A 98 -1.32 -11.20 -14.46
N GLU A 99 -1.09 -11.83 -15.61
CA GLU A 99 -1.43 -13.22 -15.91
C GLU A 99 -0.70 -14.21 -14.99
N MET A 100 0.49 -13.84 -14.48
CA MET A 100 1.27 -14.68 -13.56
C MET A 100 0.55 -14.86 -12.22
N PHE A 101 -0.29 -13.90 -11.83
CA PHE A 101 -1.06 -13.99 -10.59
C PHE A 101 -2.24 -14.97 -10.66
N LYS A 102 -2.58 -15.49 -11.84
CA LYS A 102 -3.61 -16.55 -11.98
C LYS A 102 -3.21 -17.84 -11.27
N ASP A 103 -1.90 -18.08 -11.14
CA ASP A 103 -1.33 -19.24 -10.47
C ASP A 103 -0.45 -18.77 -9.32
N ALA A 104 -1.03 -18.80 -8.11
CA ALA A 104 -0.34 -18.36 -6.91
C ALA A 104 0.93 -19.17 -6.61
N GLN A 105 0.89 -20.48 -6.85
CA GLN A 105 2.04 -21.34 -6.60
C GLN A 105 3.19 -20.98 -7.54
N LYS A 106 2.90 -20.85 -8.84
CA LYS A 106 3.91 -20.42 -9.82
C LYS A 106 4.45 -19.03 -9.50
N PHE A 107 3.60 -18.08 -9.10
CA PHE A 107 4.04 -16.76 -8.66
C PHE A 107 5.05 -16.86 -7.51
N PHE A 108 4.71 -17.54 -6.40
CA PHE A 108 5.57 -17.61 -5.23
C PHE A 108 6.89 -18.37 -5.50
N LEU A 109 6.88 -19.38 -6.35
CA LEU A 109 8.09 -20.12 -6.75
C LEU A 109 9.07 -19.26 -7.55
N ASN A 110 8.57 -18.30 -8.33
CA ASN A 110 9.37 -17.47 -9.24
C ASN A 110 9.42 -16.00 -8.80
N GLN A 111 8.96 -15.66 -7.59
CA GLN A 111 8.86 -14.27 -7.12
C GLN A 111 10.21 -13.54 -7.08
N GLN A 112 11.31 -14.31 -7.02
CA GLN A 112 12.68 -13.80 -7.06
C GLN A 112 13.12 -13.31 -8.45
N ASP A 113 12.36 -13.61 -9.51
CA ASP A 113 12.69 -13.23 -10.89
C ASP A 113 11.96 -11.97 -11.36
N TYR A 114 10.98 -11.50 -10.58
CA TYR A 114 10.09 -10.40 -10.95
C TYR A 114 10.15 -9.24 -9.97
N SER A 115 9.51 -8.14 -10.38
CA SER A 115 9.22 -7.01 -9.52
C SER A 115 7.74 -6.88 -9.21
N PHE A 116 7.40 -6.68 -7.94
CA PHE A 116 6.02 -6.54 -7.48
C PHE A 116 5.93 -5.75 -6.17
N PHE A 117 4.87 -4.94 -6.06
CA PHE A 117 4.61 -4.14 -4.87
C PHE A 117 4.12 -4.99 -3.71
N ILE A 118 4.61 -4.70 -2.51
CA ILE A 118 4.23 -5.40 -1.28
C ILE A 118 3.54 -4.49 -0.27
N ASP A 119 3.70 -3.17 -0.38
CA ASP A 119 2.95 -2.23 0.44
C ASP A 119 2.93 -0.83 -0.18
N VAL A 120 1.93 -0.03 0.20
CA VAL A 120 1.83 1.38 -0.18
C VAL A 120 1.24 2.20 0.97
N PHE A 121 1.66 3.45 1.09
CA PHE A 121 1.10 4.41 2.03
C PHE A 121 1.34 5.85 1.56
N PHE A 122 0.67 6.80 2.21
CA PHE A 122 0.78 8.22 1.91
C PHE A 122 1.33 9.02 3.08
N VAL A 123 2.22 9.96 2.78
CA VAL A 123 2.76 10.94 3.73
C VAL A 123 2.75 12.31 3.08
N ASN A 124 1.93 13.23 3.58
CA ASN A 124 1.81 14.60 3.05
C ASN A 124 1.66 14.64 1.52
N ASP A 125 0.74 13.86 0.96
CA ASP A 125 0.50 13.73 -0.49
C ASP A 125 1.67 13.16 -1.32
N VAL A 126 2.71 12.64 -0.66
CA VAL A 126 3.75 11.83 -1.28
C VAL A 126 3.36 10.37 -1.18
N PHE A 127 3.35 9.69 -2.31
CA PHE A 127 3.13 8.25 -2.39
C PHE A 127 4.43 7.52 -2.06
N HIS A 128 4.36 6.65 -1.06
CA HIS A 128 5.44 5.77 -0.68
C HIS A 128 5.02 4.33 -0.94
N ALA A 129 5.93 3.55 -1.48
CA ALA A 129 5.69 2.14 -1.74
C ALA A 129 6.93 1.31 -1.48
N SER A 130 6.72 0.11 -0.97
CA SER A 130 7.74 -0.92 -0.87
C SER A 130 7.42 -2.02 -1.89
N PHE A 131 8.45 -2.49 -2.57
CA PHE A 131 8.33 -3.50 -3.61
C PHE A 131 9.56 -4.38 -3.64
N PHE A 132 9.43 -5.59 -4.15
CA PHE A 132 10.57 -6.42 -4.50
C PHE A 132 10.96 -6.13 -5.95
N ASN A 133 12.26 -6.12 -6.23
CA ASN A 133 12.81 -6.17 -7.58
C ASN A 133 13.84 -7.29 -7.65
N LYS A 134 13.45 -8.40 -8.30
CA LYS A 134 14.27 -9.62 -8.43
C LYS A 134 14.83 -10.08 -7.08
N GLY A 135 13.94 -10.19 -6.09
CA GLY A 135 14.32 -10.60 -4.73
C GLY A 135 14.91 -9.51 -3.83
N LYS A 136 15.27 -8.34 -4.38
CA LYS A 136 15.80 -7.23 -3.58
C LYS A 136 14.67 -6.33 -3.11
N HIS A 137 14.70 -5.95 -1.83
CA HIS A 137 13.75 -4.99 -1.30
C HIS A 137 14.08 -3.57 -1.82
N CYS A 138 13.06 -2.88 -2.29
CA CYS A 138 13.16 -1.56 -2.87
C CYS A 138 12.06 -0.65 -2.30
N ASP A 139 12.36 0.64 -2.30
CA ASP A 139 11.41 1.68 -1.94
C ASP A 139 11.23 2.62 -3.13
N LEU A 140 9.99 3.03 -3.35
CA LEU A 140 9.59 4.02 -4.33
C LEU A 140 8.95 5.19 -3.60
N ILE A 141 9.43 6.40 -3.92
CA ILE A 141 8.84 7.66 -3.48
C ILE A 141 8.37 8.37 -4.74
N TYR A 142 7.09 8.74 -4.78
CA TYR A 142 6.49 9.47 -5.87
C TYR A 142 5.79 10.72 -5.33
N ASP A 143 6.31 11.88 -5.70
CA ASP A 143 5.68 13.17 -5.42
C ASP A 143 4.57 13.40 -6.45
N ILE A 144 3.32 13.48 -5.99
CA ILE A 144 2.17 13.66 -6.89
C ILE A 144 2.22 15.01 -7.61
N GLN A 145 2.65 16.07 -6.93
CA GLN A 145 2.61 17.43 -7.47
C GLN A 145 3.68 17.62 -8.52
N SER A 146 4.92 17.23 -8.21
CA SER A 146 6.05 17.38 -9.12
C SER A 146 6.14 16.24 -10.13
N ARG A 147 5.38 15.15 -9.92
CA ARG A 147 5.45 13.88 -10.68
C ARG A 147 6.84 13.26 -10.73
N ASN A 148 7.67 13.56 -9.74
CA ASN A 148 9.01 13.00 -9.65
C ASN A 148 8.97 11.66 -8.92
N MET A 149 9.70 10.69 -9.46
CA MET A 149 9.85 9.36 -8.89
C MET A 149 11.30 9.12 -8.49
N LYS A 150 11.50 8.55 -7.31
CA LYS A 150 12.80 8.08 -6.82
C LYS A 150 12.66 6.64 -6.36
N VAL A 151 13.55 5.78 -6.86
CA VAL A 151 13.67 4.39 -6.40
C VAL A 151 14.98 4.23 -5.64
N THR A 152 14.92 3.58 -4.48
CA THR A 152 16.11 3.24 -3.68
C THR A 152 16.13 1.77 -3.35
N TYR A 153 17.29 1.14 -3.44
CA TYR A 153 17.50 -0.24 -3.02
C TYR A 153 17.83 -0.26 -1.52
N THR A 154 17.03 -1.00 -0.76
CA THR A 154 17.21 -1.09 0.69
C THR A 154 18.24 -2.18 0.98
N ILE A 155 19.29 -1.83 1.73
CA ILE A 155 20.36 -2.77 2.11
C ILE A 155 20.17 -3.29 3.55
N ASP A 156 19.34 -2.60 4.34
CA ASP A 156 19.11 -2.85 5.76
C ASP A 156 17.62 -3.03 6.07
N TRP A 157 17.32 -3.43 7.30
CA TRP A 157 15.96 -3.51 7.82
C TRP A 157 15.24 -2.16 7.79
N ARG A 158 13.93 -2.19 7.47
CA ARG A 158 13.02 -1.06 7.63
C ARG A 158 11.76 -1.45 8.39
N PRO A 159 11.24 -0.56 9.25
CA PRO A 159 9.92 -0.76 9.83
C PRO A 159 8.85 -0.65 8.74
N LYS A 160 7.88 -1.58 8.75
CA LYS A 160 6.69 -1.47 7.91
C LYS A 160 5.80 -0.34 8.44
N THR A 161 5.54 0.69 7.63
CA THR A 161 4.59 1.74 8.02
C THR A 161 3.18 1.16 8.09
N LEU A 162 2.55 1.22 9.25
CA LEU A 162 1.17 0.74 9.45
C LEU A 162 0.15 1.88 9.40
N CYS A 163 0.53 3.07 9.84
CA CYS A 163 -0.29 4.26 9.69
C CYS A 163 0.54 5.55 9.69
N TYR A 164 -0.05 6.60 9.12
CA TYR A 164 0.48 7.96 9.13
C TYR A 164 -0.54 8.90 9.77
N HIS A 165 -0.13 9.63 10.81
CA HIS A 165 -1.01 10.56 11.52
C HIS A 165 -0.19 11.66 12.22
N ASN A 166 -0.68 12.91 12.16
CA ASN A 166 -0.06 14.09 12.79
C ASN A 166 1.46 14.22 12.50
N ASN A 167 1.87 14.05 11.24
CA ASN A 167 3.27 14.11 10.82
C ASN A 167 4.19 13.03 11.42
N TYR A 168 3.62 11.90 11.84
CA TYR A 168 4.37 10.73 12.27
C TYR A 168 3.89 9.46 11.56
N CYS A 169 4.86 8.63 11.18
CA CYS A 169 4.63 7.25 10.79
C CYS A 169 4.68 6.37 12.04
N TYR A 170 3.83 5.35 12.06
CA TYR A 170 3.79 4.36 13.12
C TYR A 170 4.02 2.97 12.53
N SER A 171 4.79 2.18 13.26
CA SER A 171 5.04 0.78 12.97
C SER A 171 4.95 -0.04 14.25
N SER A 172 4.99 -1.36 14.10
CA SER A 172 5.04 -2.32 15.19
C SER A 172 6.31 -3.13 15.06
N ILE A 173 7.05 -3.27 16.16
CA ILE A 173 8.29 -4.04 16.23
C ILE A 173 8.18 -5.11 17.31
N ASN A 174 8.66 -6.32 16.98
CA ASN A 174 8.79 -7.40 17.94
C ASN A 174 9.77 -6.99 19.07
N PRO A 175 9.43 -7.18 20.36
CA PRO A 175 10.30 -6.87 21.49
C PRO A 175 11.71 -7.46 21.39
N LEU A 176 11.82 -8.68 20.87
CA LEU A 176 13.10 -9.37 20.72
C LEU A 176 14.09 -8.57 19.87
N ASN A 177 13.60 -7.88 18.83
CA ASN A 177 14.46 -7.06 17.99
C ASN A 177 15.02 -5.82 18.71
N ILE A 178 14.34 -5.34 19.75
CA ILE A 178 14.82 -4.25 20.60
C ILE A 178 15.83 -4.80 21.61
N ILE A 179 15.48 -5.90 22.29
CA ILE A 179 16.33 -6.53 23.33
C ILE A 179 17.68 -6.97 22.75
N GLU A 180 17.67 -7.56 21.56
CA GLU A 180 18.89 -8.02 20.88
C GLU A 180 19.61 -6.91 20.11
N GLU A 181 19.14 -5.65 20.19
CA GLU A 181 19.70 -4.50 19.45
C GLU A 181 19.90 -4.76 17.95
N ARG A 182 19.03 -5.60 17.35
CA ARG A 182 19.16 -6.01 15.93
C ARG A 182 19.13 -4.83 14.97
N PHE A 183 18.59 -3.70 15.41
CA PHE A 183 18.54 -2.48 14.63
C PHE A 183 19.26 -1.35 15.35
N LYS A 184 20.26 -0.76 14.69
CA LYS A 184 20.91 0.49 15.12
C LYS A 184 19.96 1.67 14.88
N LEU A 185 18.88 1.70 15.64
CA LEU A 185 17.94 2.80 15.62
C LEU A 185 18.46 3.89 16.55
N ASN A 186 18.62 5.12 16.03
CA ASN A 186 18.81 6.29 16.88
C ASN A 186 17.46 6.66 17.51
N THR A 187 17.00 5.83 18.44
CA THR A 187 15.67 5.91 19.06
C THR A 187 15.77 6.30 20.52
N LYS A 188 14.81 7.11 20.96
CA LYS A 188 14.54 7.32 22.37
C LYS A 188 13.52 6.28 22.81
N LEU A 189 13.92 5.33 23.65
CA LEU A 189 12.97 4.41 24.28
C LEU A 189 12.13 5.18 25.32
N ILE A 190 10.81 5.14 25.15
CA ILE A 190 9.85 5.77 26.07
C ILE A 190 8.92 4.67 26.55
N THR A 191 9.25 4.08 27.68
CA THR A 191 8.43 3.05 28.32
C THR A 191 8.35 3.29 29.82
N ARG A 192 7.21 2.91 30.42
CA ARG A 192 7.03 2.88 31.88
C ARG A 192 7.49 1.56 32.50
N TYR A 193 7.60 0.51 31.68
CA TYR A 193 7.92 -0.85 32.10
C TYR A 193 9.07 -1.40 31.25
N PRO A 194 9.89 -2.32 31.79
CA PRO A 194 10.89 -3.00 30.97
C PRO A 194 10.24 -3.74 29.78
N ILE A 195 10.97 -3.85 28.69
CA ILE A 195 10.57 -4.65 27.53
C ILE A 195 11.15 -6.05 27.73
N GLU A 196 10.29 -7.06 27.76
CA GLU A 196 10.63 -8.47 27.91
C GLU A 196 10.31 -9.25 26.63
N ILE A 197 10.82 -10.49 26.52
CA ILE A 197 10.71 -11.29 25.28
C ILE A 197 9.27 -11.62 24.89
N ASP A 198 8.40 -11.72 25.89
CA ASP A 198 6.97 -12.03 25.81
C ASP A 198 6.09 -10.77 25.90
N SER A 199 6.69 -9.58 25.90
CA SER A 199 5.94 -8.33 25.85
C SER A 199 5.12 -8.21 24.57
N ASN A 200 4.09 -7.36 24.61
CA ASN A 200 3.38 -6.96 23.40
C ASN A 200 4.33 -6.26 22.42
N PRO A 201 4.02 -6.27 21.09
CA PRO A 201 4.78 -5.50 20.12
C PRO A 201 4.91 -4.03 20.51
N VAL A 202 6.11 -3.48 20.36
CA VAL A 202 6.39 -2.09 20.69
C VAL A 202 6.00 -1.21 19.51
N ILE A 203 5.36 -0.07 19.80
CA ILE A 203 5.00 0.89 18.76
C ILE A 203 6.22 1.76 18.46
N LEU A 204 6.70 1.70 17.22
CA LEU A 204 7.74 2.60 16.73
C LEU A 204 7.07 3.83 16.12
N ARG A 205 7.42 5.03 16.59
CA ARG A 205 6.99 6.30 16.03
C ARG A 205 8.18 7.03 15.41
N TYR A 206 8.10 7.37 14.12
CA TYR A 206 9.19 8.01 13.39
C TYR A 206 8.69 9.07 12.41
N LYS A 207 9.60 9.93 11.94
CA LYS A 207 9.35 10.87 10.85
C LYS A 207 10.17 10.44 9.64
N ILE A 208 9.56 10.54 8.46
CA ILE A 208 10.31 10.43 7.20
C ILE A 208 10.96 11.80 6.96
N LYS A 209 12.28 11.82 6.75
CA LYS A 209 12.97 13.03 6.27
C LYS A 209 12.74 13.11 4.77
N ASN A 210 12.10 14.19 4.32
CA ASN A 210 11.99 14.53 2.91
C ASN A 210 13.36 14.95 2.37
#